data_AF-A0A4R4QM52-F1
#
_entry.id   AF-A0A4R4QM52-F1
#
_cell.length_a   1.000
_cell.length_b   1.000
_cell.length_c   1.000
_cell.angle_alpha   90.00
_cell.angle_beta   90.00
_cell.angle_gamma   90.00
#
_symmetry.space_group_name_H-M   'P 1'
#
loop_
_entity.id
_entity.type
_entity.pdbx_description
1 polymer ?
#
loop_
_entity_poly.entity_id
_entity_poly.type
_entity_poly.pdbx_seq_one_letter_code
_entity_poly.pdbx_strand_id
1 'polypeptide(L)' 'MFNVVCVGFGPANIALAVALDEIWPAARVKFVEREPAPCWQRR' A
#
# COMPACT_ATOMS: atom_id res chain seq x y z
N MET A 1 -3.13 9.71 13.73
CA MET A 1 -1.81 9.86 13.07
C MET A 1 -1.48 8.55 12.38
N PHE A 2 -0.98 8.58 11.14
CA PHE A 2 -0.42 7.41 10.46
C PHE A 2 1.09 7.34 10.70
N ASN A 3 1.65 6.14 10.79
CA ASN A 3 3.09 5.92 10.83
C ASN A 3 3.69 6.02 9.41
N VAL A 4 2.95 5.54 8.41
CA VAL A 4 3.37 5.51 7.01
C VAL A 4 2.18 5.86 6.11
N VAL A 5 2.43 6.69 5.10
CA VAL A 5 1.49 6.94 4.00
C VAL A 5 2.19 6.58 2.69
N CYS A 6 1.60 5.66 1.94
CA CYS A 6 2.13 5.16 0.67
C CYS A 6 1.30 5.73 -0.50
N VAL A 7 1.98 6.38 -1.45
CA VAL A 7 1.35 6.90 -2.66
C VAL A 7 1.48 5.87 -3.78
N GLY A 8 0.35 5.49 -4.35
CA GLY A 8 0.17 4.38 -5.28
C GLY A 8 -0.21 3.06 -4.57
N PHE A 9 -0.86 2.15 -5.30
CA PHE A 9 -1.19 0.81 -4.84
C PHE A 9 -0.95 -0.25 -5.92
N GLY A 10 0.20 -0.13 -6.60
CA GLY A 10 0.74 -1.20 -7.41
C GLY A 10 1.54 -2.24 -6.59
N PRO A 11 1.95 -3.36 -7.18
CA PRO A 11 2.84 -4.40 -6.67
C PRO A 11 3.94 -4.00 -5.72
N ALA A 12 4.65 -2.89 -5.93
CA ALA A 12 5.63 -2.42 -4.94
C ALA A 12 4.97 -2.13 -3.58
N ASN A 13 3.87 -1.38 -3.58
CA ASN A 13 3.13 -1.04 -2.37
C ASN A 13 2.24 -2.18 -1.86
N ILE A 14 1.83 -3.12 -2.72
CA ILE A 14 1.19 -4.37 -2.29
C ILE A 14 2.20 -5.24 -1.52
N ALA A 15 3.41 -5.43 -2.04
CA ALA A 15 4.47 -6.15 -1.34
C ALA A 15 4.82 -5.47 0.00
N LEU A 16 4.86 -4.13 0.01
CA LEU A 16 5.05 -3.37 1.24
C LEU A 16 3.89 -3.56 2.24
N ALA A 17 2.64 -3.63 1.77
CA ALA A 17 1.50 -3.91 2.64
C ALA A 17 1.62 -5.26 3.33
N VAL A 18 2.00 -6.31 2.59
CA VAL A 18 2.24 -7.66 3.14
C VAL A 18 3.38 -7.62 4.15
N ALA A 19 4.51 -7.02 3.80
CA ALA A 19 5.66 -6.93 4.70
C ALA A 19 5.31 -6.19 6.00
N LEU A 20 4.57 -5.08 5.92
CA LEU A 20 4.17 -4.30 7.10
C LEU A 20 3.18 -5.08 7.99
N ASP A 21 2.28 -5.88 7.38
CA ASP A 21 1.38 -6.76 8.12
C ASP A 21 2.15 -7.84 8.89
N GLU A 22 3.18 -8.42 8.28
CA GLU A 22 4.00 -9.48 8.89
C GLU A 22 4.96 -8.96 9.98
N ILE A 23 5.65 -7.84 9.74
CA ILE A 23 6.76 -7.39 10.60
C ILE A 23 6.37 -6.28 11.58
N TRP A 24 5.29 -5.54 11.29
CA TRP A 24 4.86 -4.41 12.12
C TRP A 24 3.32 -4.26 12.15
N PRO A 25 2.58 -5.26 12.64
CA PRO A 25 1.11 -5.29 12.60
C PRO A 25 0.44 -4.14 13.37
N ALA A 26 1.14 -3.51 14.31
CA ALA A 26 0.63 -2.35 15.05
C ALA A 26 0.76 -1.01 14.28
N ALA A 27 1.44 -1.00 13.12
CA ALA A 27 1.63 0.20 12.33
C ALA A 27 0.30 0.69 11.74
N ARG A 28 0.03 1.99 11.89
CA ARG A 28 -1.08 2.66 11.21
C ARG A 28 -0.61 3.09 9.82
N VAL A 29 -0.92 2.30 8.81
CA VAL A 29 -0.50 2.52 7.43
C VAL A 29 -1.70 2.95 6.58
N LYS A 30 -1.49 3.91 5.66
CA LYS A 30 -2.51 4.31 4.67
C LYS A 30 -1.93 4.23 3.27
N PHE A 31 -2.62 3.54 2.38
CA PHE A 31 -2.36 3.54 0.94
C PHE A 31 -3.36 4.46 0.24
N VAL A 32 -2.88 5.23 -0.73
CA VAL A 32 -3.69 6.10 -1.58
C VAL A 32 -3.32 5.87 -3.04
N GLU A 33 -4.28 5.41 -3.82
CA GLU A 33 -4.16 5.16 -5.26
C GLU A 33 -5.13 6.07 -6.00
N ARG A 34 -4.71 6.55 -7.17
CA ARG A 34 -5.55 7.38 -8.03
C ARG A 34 -6.69 6.58 -8.63
N GLU A 35 -6.42 5.33 -8.99
CA GLU A 35 -7.43 4.47 -9.60
C GLU A 35 -8.42 3.91 -8.58
N PRO A 36 -9.70 3.77 -9.00
CA PRO A 36 -10.75 3.26 -8.11
C PRO A 36 -10.62 1.77 -7.82
N ALA A 37 -9.80 1.04 -8.59
CA ALA A 37 -9.60 -0.39 -8.46
C ALA A 37 -8.13 -0.76 -8.72
N PRO A 38 -7.65 -1.93 -8.26
CA PRO A 38 -6.33 -2.43 -8.59
C PRO A 38 -6.11 -2.41 -10.10
N CYS A 39 -5.09 -1.69 -10.55
CA CYS A 39 -4.70 -1.63 -11.95
C CYS A 39 -3.20 -1.94 -12.03
N TRP A 40 -2.86 -3.00 -12.76
CA TRP A 40 -1.47 -3.34 -13.04
C TRP A 40 -1.25 -3.27 -14.53
N GLN A 41 -0.21 -2.53 -14.94
CA GLN A 41 0.17 -2.32 -16.35
C GLN A 41 -1.04 -1.95 -17.22
N ARG A 42 -1.40 -0.67 -17.23
CA ARG A 42 -2.43 -0.20 -18.15
C ARG A 42 -1.98 -0.43 -19.59
N ARG A 43 -2.93 -0.84 -20.43
CA ARG A 43 -2.78 -0.78 -21.88
C ARG A 43 -2.69 0.66 -22.35
#